data_AF-A0A2N1RVC7-F1
#
_entry.id   AF-A0A2N1RVC7-F1
#
_cell.length_a   1.000
_cell.length_b   1.000
_cell.length_c   1.000
_cell.angle_alpha   90.00
_cell.angle_beta   90.00
_cell.angle_gamma   90.00
#
_symmetry.space_group_name_H-M   'P 1'
#
loop_
_entity.id
_entity.type
_entity.pdbx_description
1 polymer ?
#
loop_
_entity_poly.entity_id
_entity_poly.type
_entity_poly.pdbx_seq_one_letter_code
_entity_poly.pdbx_strand_id
1 'polypeptide(L)'
;MKNKSLKYLAIAFAAGGVWDTIAAIQYFFVIGIGRKIDNPVIDPFYSIFLGSFFLCFAYLQFLSAFNIRRYAFNIGCLIIGRIFYVVQLYVYIGFVENFPSTFWFTGIIDSLFIILYLVFAFRGGLSFRDLFLPVIEKR
;
A
#
# COMPACT_ATOMS: atom_id res chain seq x y z
N MET A 1 -18.30 4.77 -26.39
CA MET A 1 -17.42 4.26 -25.31
C MET A 1 -18.27 4.03 -24.07
N LYS A 2 -18.49 2.77 -23.65
CA LYS A 2 -19.30 2.46 -22.44
C LYS A 2 -18.69 3.18 -21.24
N ASN A 3 -19.52 3.83 -20.42
CA ASN A 3 -19.16 4.58 -19.21
C ASN A 3 -18.24 3.74 -18.28
N LYS A 4 -16.92 3.79 -18.51
CA LYS A 4 -15.95 3.14 -17.62
C LYS A 4 -15.84 4.03 -16.39
N SER A 5 -16.32 3.53 -15.26
CA SER A 5 -16.33 4.26 -14.00
C SER A 5 -15.13 3.88 -13.15
N LEU A 6 -14.40 4.88 -12.68
CA LEU A 6 -13.29 4.71 -11.73
C LEU A 6 -13.77 4.57 -10.28
N LYS A 7 -15.09 4.53 -10.04
CA LYS A 7 -15.68 4.46 -8.70
C LYS A 7 -15.15 3.29 -7.87
N TYR A 8 -15.06 2.09 -8.47
CA TYR A 8 -14.55 0.91 -7.76
C TYR A 8 -13.07 1.03 -7.42
N LEU A 9 -12.28 1.65 -8.31
CA LEU A 9 -10.88 1.95 -8.03
C LEU A 9 -10.76 2.92 -6.85
N ALA A 10 -11.59 3.96 -6.81
CA ALA A 10 -11.61 4.93 -5.71
C ALA A 10 -11.96 4.28 -4.38
N ILE A 11 -12.96 3.40 -4.36
CA ILE A 11 -13.34 2.65 -3.15
C ILE A 11 -12.21 1.73 -2.70
N ALA A 12 -11.62 0.97 -3.62
CA ALA A 12 -10.50 0.08 -3.28
C ALA A 12 -9.30 0.88 -2.74
N PHE A 13 -8.99 2.03 -3.35
CA PHE A 13 -7.88 2.88 -2.92
C PHE A 13 -8.14 3.48 -1.53
N ALA A 14 -9.37 3.93 -1.25
CA ALA A 14 -9.76 4.39 0.08
C ALA A 14 -9.69 3.26 1.12
N ALA A 15 -10.14 2.05 0.78
CA ALA A 15 -10.02 0.88 1.66
C ALA A 15 -8.55 0.51 1.94
N GLY A 16 -7.67 0.68 0.95
CA GLY A 16 -6.22 0.59 1.16
C GLY A 16 -5.67 1.61 2.14
N GLY A 17 -6.19 2.85 2.09
CA GLY A 17 -5.85 3.88 3.07
C GLY A 17 -6.30 3.52 4.48
N VAL A 18 -7.46 2.89 4.64
CA VAL A 18 -7.90 2.34 5.93
C VAL A 18 -6.93 1.26 6.40
N TRP A 19 -6.54 0.34 5.52
CA TRP A 19 -5.57 -0.70 5.84
C TRP A 19 -4.23 -0.13 6.29
N ASP A 20 -3.67 0.85 5.58
CA ASP A 20 -2.41 1.48 5.97
C ASP A 20 -2.54 2.23 7.31
N THR A 21 -3.72 2.79 7.61
CA THR A 21 -3.98 3.37 8.94
C THR A 21 -3.94 2.29 10.03
N ILE A 22 -4.53 1.12 9.78
CA ILE A 22 -4.49 -0.01 10.72
C ILE A 22 -3.05 -0.51 10.89
N ALA A 23 -2.30 -0.64 9.79
CA ALA A 23 -0.89 -1.03 9.83
C ALA A 23 -0.07 -0.02 10.65
N ALA A 24 -0.28 1.28 10.45
CA ALA A 24 0.38 2.31 11.26
C ALA A 24 0.13 2.13 12.76
N ILE A 25 -1.11 1.87 13.16
CA ILE A 25 -1.48 1.60 14.56
C ILE A 25 -0.76 0.36 15.09
N GLN A 26 -0.66 -0.72 14.30
CA GLN A 26 0.11 -1.91 14.68
C GLN A 26 1.59 -1.59 14.90
N TYR A 27 2.19 -0.81 13.99
CA TYR A 27 3.58 -0.38 14.10
C TYR A 27 3.83 0.48 15.35
N PHE A 28 2.92 1.42 15.65
CA PHE A 28 3.05 2.28 16.82
C PHE A 28 2.82 1.55 18.15
N PHE A 29 1.78 0.73 18.25
CA PHE A 29 1.30 0.26 19.55
C PHE A 29 1.55 -1.23 19.84
N VAL A 30 1.76 -2.05 18.80
CA VAL A 30 1.90 -3.50 18.93
C VAL A 30 3.34 -3.95 18.71
N ILE A 31 4.02 -3.32 17.74
CA ILE A 31 5.38 -3.68 17.30
C ILE A 31 6.44 -2.85 18.04
N GLY A 32 6.18 -1.57 18.35
CA GLY A 32 7.19 -0.65 18.91
C GLY A 32 7.20 -0.40 20.43
N ILE A 33 6.16 -0.80 21.18
CA ILE A 33 6.06 -0.46 22.63
C ILE A 33 6.47 -1.64 23.51
N GLY A 34 7.49 -1.43 24.34
CA GLY A 34 7.85 -2.35 25.44
C GLY A 34 8.56 -3.65 25.03
N ARG A 35 8.83 -3.85 23.75
CA ARG A 35 9.61 -4.98 23.24
C ARG A 35 10.72 -4.47 22.33
N LYS A 36 11.98 -4.82 22.64
CA LYS A 36 12.92 -5.07 21.56
C LYS A 36 12.29 -6.21 20.77
N ILE A 37 11.97 -6.00 19.50
CA ILE A 37 11.67 -7.14 18.64
C ILE A 37 13.01 -7.82 18.51
N ASP A 38 13.22 -8.94 19.20
CA ASP A 38 14.56 -9.54 19.26
C ASP A 38 14.88 -10.36 17.99
N ASN A 39 13.90 -10.60 17.12
CA ASN A 39 14.13 -11.29 15.85
C ASN A 39 13.10 -10.95 14.75
N PRO A 40 13.48 -10.23 13.68
CA PRO A 40 14.74 -9.49 13.54
C PRO A 40 14.81 -8.33 14.56
N VAL A 41 16.02 -7.94 14.96
CA VAL A 41 16.21 -6.80 15.87
C VAL A 41 15.67 -5.52 15.26
N ILE A 42 14.52 -5.03 15.72
CA ILE A 42 13.94 -3.75 15.28
C ILE A 42 13.98 -2.77 16.44
N ASP A 43 14.70 -1.67 16.23
CA ASP A 43 14.67 -0.53 17.15
C ASP A 43 13.27 0.13 17.14
N PRO A 44 12.69 0.48 18.30
CA PRO A 44 11.41 1.19 18.38
C PRO A 44 11.32 2.42 17.47
N PHE A 45 12.44 3.11 17.21
CA PHE A 45 12.50 4.21 16.24
C PHE A 45 12.04 3.78 14.84
N TYR A 46 12.50 2.63 14.34
CA TYR A 46 12.11 2.14 13.02
C TYR A 46 10.63 1.76 12.97
N SER A 47 10.08 1.22 14.05
CA SER A 47 8.65 0.91 14.15
C SER A 47 7.81 2.18 14.07
N ILE A 48 8.19 3.24 14.80
CA ILE A 48 7.51 4.54 14.75
C ILE A 48 7.67 5.17 13.37
N PHE A 49 8.87 5.17 12.82
CA PHE A 49 9.15 5.71 11.49
C PHE A 49 8.25 5.05 10.42
N LEU A 50 8.20 3.71 10.38
CA LEU A 50 7.34 2.97 9.46
C LEU A 50 5.86 3.28 9.67
N GLY A 51 5.40 3.34 10.93
CA GLY A 51 4.03 3.75 11.24
C GLY A 51 3.68 5.13 10.68
N SER A 52 4.59 6.10 10.77
CA SER A 52 4.40 7.43 10.18
C SER A 52 4.30 7.39 8.65
N PHE A 53 5.11 6.58 7.97
CA PHE A 53 4.99 6.40 6.51
C PHE A 53 3.63 5.84 6.11
N PHE A 54 3.13 4.83 6.83
CA PHE A 54 1.82 4.28 6.55
C PHE A 54 0.70 5.31 6.71
N LEU A 55 0.77 6.20 7.71
CA LEU A 55 -0.18 7.32 7.81
C LEU A 55 -0.09 8.28 6.62
N CYS A 56 1.12 8.59 6.15
CA CYS A 56 1.30 9.41 4.95
C CYS A 56 0.67 8.76 3.72
N PHE A 57 0.88 7.44 3.53
CA PHE A 57 0.26 6.71 2.42
C PHE A 57 -1.27 6.61 2.56
N ALA A 58 -1.78 6.42 3.77
CA ALA A 58 -3.22 6.45 4.04
C ALA A 58 -3.83 7.80 3.65
N TYR A 59 -3.20 8.89 4.07
CA TYR A 59 -3.63 10.24 3.73
C TYR A 59 -3.64 10.48 2.22
N LEU A 60 -2.57 10.10 1.51
CA LEU A 60 -2.51 10.20 0.06
C LEU A 60 -3.60 9.36 -0.62
N GLN A 61 -3.92 8.18 -0.09
CA GLN A 61 -4.99 7.33 -0.61
C GLN A 61 -6.37 7.97 -0.45
N PHE A 62 -6.67 8.50 0.73
CA PHE A 62 -7.96 9.17 0.97
C PHE A 62 -8.13 10.38 0.06
N LEU A 63 -7.11 11.25 -0.04
CA LEU A 63 -7.17 12.40 -0.94
C LEU A 63 -7.32 12.00 -2.40
N SER A 64 -6.56 10.99 -2.82
CA SER A 64 -6.59 10.52 -4.20
C SER A 64 -7.94 9.88 -4.55
N ALA A 65 -8.62 9.24 -3.59
CA ALA A 65 -9.92 8.60 -3.83
C ALA A 65 -11.01 9.60 -4.28
N PHE A 66 -10.96 10.86 -3.83
CA PHE A 66 -11.93 11.89 -4.26
C PHE A 66 -11.74 12.35 -5.71
N ASN A 67 -10.53 12.21 -6.26
CA ASN A 67 -10.25 12.57 -7.66
C ASN A 67 -9.23 11.61 -8.28
N ILE A 68 -9.61 10.34 -8.37
CA ILE A 68 -8.64 9.28 -8.62
C ILE A 68 -8.00 9.32 -10.00
N ARG A 69 -8.68 9.92 -10.98
CA ARG A 69 -8.11 10.09 -12.33
C ARG A 69 -6.94 11.08 -12.33
N ARG A 70 -7.05 12.18 -11.59
CA ARG A 70 -5.97 13.17 -11.45
C ARG A 70 -4.77 12.59 -10.71
N TYR A 71 -5.01 11.69 -9.77
CA TYR A 71 -3.99 11.08 -8.92
C TYR A 71 -3.63 9.64 -9.34
N ALA A 72 -3.84 9.29 -10.61
CA ALA A 72 -3.52 7.96 -11.13
C ALA A 72 -2.04 7.58 -10.90
N PHE A 73 -1.14 8.56 -10.96
CA PHE A 73 0.27 8.37 -10.63
C PHE A 73 0.53 7.90 -9.19
N ASN A 74 -0.23 8.41 -8.22
CA ASN A 74 -0.13 7.98 -6.82
C ASN A 74 -0.52 6.50 -6.67
N ILE A 75 -1.49 6.05 -7.46
CA ILE A 75 -1.92 4.64 -7.48
C ILE A 75 -0.77 3.78 -8.02
N GLY A 76 -0.15 4.18 -9.12
CA GLY A 76 1.01 3.47 -9.68
C GLY A 76 2.17 3.39 -8.69
N CYS A 77 2.52 4.52 -8.06
CA CYS A 77 3.56 4.57 -7.03
C CYS A 77 3.26 3.59 -5.87
N LEU A 78 2.02 3.57 -5.39
CA LEU A 78 1.62 2.68 -4.31
C LEU A 78 1.64 1.20 -4.74
N ILE A 79 1.24 0.88 -5.97
CA ILE A 79 1.33 -0.49 -6.52
C ILE A 79 2.78 -0.96 -6.48
N ILE A 80 3.73 -0.14 -6.96
CA ILE A 80 5.16 -0.49 -6.94
C ILE A 80 5.65 -0.70 -5.50
N GLY A 81 5.34 0.24 -4.60
CA GLY A 81 5.74 0.16 -3.20
C GLY A 81 5.21 -1.10 -2.52
N ARG A 82 3.94 -1.44 -2.72
CA ARG A 82 3.34 -2.67 -2.16
C ARG A 82 3.94 -3.93 -2.76
N ILE A 83 4.20 -3.97 -4.07
CA ILE A 83 4.85 -5.14 -4.70
C ILE A 83 6.24 -5.36 -4.09
N PHE A 84 7.02 -4.29 -3.99
CA PHE A 84 8.35 -4.35 -3.39
C PHE A 84 8.28 -4.86 -1.94
N TYR A 85 7.38 -4.31 -1.13
CA TYR A 85 7.15 -4.75 0.25
C TYR A 85 6.77 -6.23 0.33
N VAL A 86 5.78 -6.69 -0.45
CA VAL A 86 5.31 -8.08 -0.43
C VAL A 86 6.41 -9.06 -0.81
N VAL A 87 7.18 -8.75 -1.86
CA VAL A 87 8.31 -9.59 -2.30
C VAL A 87 9.36 -9.67 -1.20
N GLN A 88 9.76 -8.52 -0.64
CA GLN A 88 10.70 -8.49 0.46
C GLN A 88 10.17 -9.31 1.64
N LEU A 89 8.92 -9.12 2.02
CA LEU A 89 8.30 -9.80 3.15
C LEU A 89 8.35 -11.33 3.00
N TYR A 90 7.93 -11.87 1.85
CA TYR A 90 7.95 -13.32 1.64
C TYR A 90 9.35 -13.89 1.49
N VAL A 91 10.31 -13.13 0.98
CA VAL A 91 11.73 -13.53 1.01
C VAL A 91 12.21 -13.65 2.45
N TYR A 92 11.96 -12.66 3.31
CA TYR A 92 12.40 -12.73 4.71
C TYR A 92 11.72 -13.86 5.48
N ILE A 93 10.42 -14.07 5.26
CA ILE A 93 9.67 -15.19 5.83
C ILE A 93 10.27 -16.55 5.44
N GLY A 94 10.67 -16.72 4.17
CA GLY A 94 11.14 -18.01 3.65
C GLY A 94 12.61 -18.30 3.95
N PHE A 95 13.45 -17.27 4.07
CA PHE A 95 14.91 -17.41 4.16
C PHE A 95 15.51 -17.01 5.52
N VAL A 96 14.77 -16.35 6.40
CA VAL A 96 15.26 -15.98 7.74
C VAL A 96 14.64 -16.88 8.80
N GLU A 97 15.49 -17.63 9.48
CA GLU A 97 15.08 -18.49 10.59
C GLU A 97 14.41 -17.65 11.70
N ASN A 98 13.27 -18.15 12.21
CA ASN A 98 12.47 -17.50 13.25
C ASN A 98 11.83 -16.15 12.86
N PHE A 99 11.73 -15.82 11.57
CA PHE A 99 10.97 -14.65 11.16
C PHE A 99 9.48 -14.78 11.59
N PRO A 100 8.86 -13.74 12.16
CA PRO A 100 7.52 -13.88 12.73
C PRO A 100 6.47 -14.21 11.65
N SER A 101 5.83 -15.37 11.79
CA SER A 101 4.82 -15.86 10.85
C SER A 101 3.54 -15.02 10.85
N THR A 102 3.34 -14.19 11.87
CA THR A 102 2.21 -13.24 11.97
C THR A 102 2.18 -12.23 10.82
N PHE A 103 3.32 -11.94 10.19
CA PHE A 103 3.37 -11.02 9.07
C PHE A 103 2.83 -11.59 7.75
N TRP A 104 2.66 -12.92 7.61
CA TRP A 104 2.07 -13.54 6.41
C TRP A 104 0.75 -12.88 6.00
N PHE A 105 -0.09 -12.60 6.99
CA PHE A 105 -1.39 -11.97 6.80
C PHE A 105 -1.28 -10.59 6.13
N THR A 106 -0.28 -9.79 6.52
CA THR A 106 -0.07 -8.45 5.94
C THR A 106 0.28 -8.56 4.45
N GLY A 107 1.18 -9.49 4.09
CA GLY A 107 1.53 -9.76 2.69
C GLY A 107 0.34 -10.21 1.84
N ILE A 108 -0.58 -11.00 2.40
CA ILE A 108 -1.79 -11.45 1.70
C ILE A 108 -2.70 -10.25 1.40
N ILE A 109 -2.93 -9.37 2.39
CA ILE A 109 -3.77 -8.19 2.21
C ILE A 109 -3.17 -7.23 1.19
N ASP A 110 -1.87 -6.96 1.28
CA ASP A 110 -1.20 -6.06 0.34
C ASP A 110 -1.22 -6.62 -1.09
N SER A 111 -1.03 -7.93 -1.23
CA SER A 111 -1.21 -8.64 -2.51
C SER A 111 -2.61 -8.47 -3.08
N LEU A 112 -3.64 -8.61 -2.23
CA LEU A 112 -5.02 -8.41 -2.63
C LEU A 112 -5.27 -6.98 -3.11
N PHE A 113 -4.76 -5.97 -2.39
CA PHE A 113 -4.89 -4.57 -2.80
C PHE A 113 -4.20 -4.28 -4.13
N ILE A 114 -2.99 -4.81 -4.37
CA ILE A 114 -2.31 -4.70 -5.66
C ILE A 114 -3.20 -5.23 -6.79
N ILE A 115 -3.75 -6.43 -6.62
CA ILE A 115 -4.63 -7.06 -7.61
C ILE A 115 -5.87 -6.21 -7.85
N LEU A 116 -6.53 -5.75 -6.78
CA LEU A 116 -7.74 -4.93 -6.88
C LEU A 116 -7.46 -3.60 -7.59
N TYR A 117 -6.34 -2.94 -7.30
CA TYR A 117 -5.97 -1.68 -7.96
C TYR A 117 -5.74 -1.88 -9.45
N LEU A 118 -4.98 -2.92 -9.83
CA LEU A 118 -4.74 -3.23 -11.24
C LEU A 118 -6.06 -3.56 -11.95
N VAL A 119 -6.85 -4.48 -11.42
CA VAL A 119 -8.13 -4.90 -12.02
C VAL A 119 -9.09 -3.72 -12.18
N PHE A 120 -9.26 -2.90 -11.15
CA PHE A 120 -10.18 -1.76 -11.22
C PHE A 120 -9.62 -0.60 -12.06
N ALA A 121 -8.30 -0.41 -12.13
CA ALA A 121 -7.69 0.56 -13.04
C ALA A 121 -7.96 0.19 -14.51
N PHE A 122 -7.71 -1.06 -14.90
CA PHE A 122 -7.96 -1.52 -16.27
C PHE A 122 -9.45 -1.49 -16.62
N ARG A 123 -10.32 -1.95 -15.71
CA ARG A 123 -11.78 -1.88 -15.90
C ARG A 123 -12.29 -0.43 -15.97
N GLY A 124 -11.69 0.46 -15.19
CA GLY A 124 -11.96 1.90 -15.19
C GLY A 124 -11.42 2.65 -16.40
N GLY A 125 -10.62 1.99 -17.25
CA GLY A 125 -10.10 2.57 -18.49
C GLY A 125 -8.78 3.32 -18.34
N LEU A 126 -8.09 3.17 -17.20
CA LEU A 126 -6.71 3.61 -17.06
C LEU A 126 -5.79 2.57 -17.69
N SER A 127 -4.87 3.04 -18.52
CA SER A 127 -3.77 2.23 -19.05
C SER A 127 -2.61 2.20 -18.07
N PHE A 128 -1.66 1.27 -18.27
CA PHE A 128 -0.39 1.28 -17.54
C PHE A 128 0.34 2.61 -17.67
N ARG A 129 0.28 3.28 -18.84
CA ARG A 129 0.89 4.60 -19.01
C ARG A 129 0.25 5.63 -18.10
N ASP A 130 -1.07 5.63 -17.94
CA ASP A 130 -1.75 6.60 -17.07
C ASP A 130 -1.38 6.43 -15.58
N LEU A 131 -1.01 5.21 -15.18
CA LEU A 131 -0.59 4.89 -13.81
C LEU A 131 0.86 5.27 -13.53
N PHE A 132 1.74 5.24 -14.53
CA PHE A 132 3.20 5.37 -14.31
C PHE A 132 3.84 6.58 -15.01
N LEU A 133 3.19 7.13 -16.03
CA LEU A 133 3.68 8.22 -16.88
C LEU A 133 2.52 9.19 -17.18
N PRO A 134 2.11 10.03 -16.21
CA PRO A 134 0.99 10.95 -16.42
C PRO A 134 1.31 11.90 -17.58
N VAL A 135 0.41 11.98 -18.56
CA VAL A 135 0.54 12.92 -19.67
C VAL A 135 0.34 14.33 -19.11
N ILE A 136 1.40 15.13 -19.12
CA ILE A 136 1.31 16.57 -18.86
C ILE A 136 0.70 17.18 -20.11
N GLU A 137 -0.62 17.34 -20.15
CA GLU A 137 -1.24 18.24 -21.13
C GLU A 137 -0.67 19.64 -20.86
N LYS A 138 0.17 20.13 -21.79
CA LYS A 138 0.61 21.54 -21.78
C LYS A 138 -0.66 22.40 -21.85
N ARG A 139 -0.86 23.16 -20.78
CA ARG A 139 -1.94 24.12 -20.65
C ARG A 139 -1.83 25.22 -21.69
#